data_AF-A0A5S3SC97-F1
#
_entry.id   AF-A0A5S3SC97-F1
#
_cell.length_a   1.000
_cell.length_b   1.000
_cell.length_c   1.000
_cell.angle_alpha   90.00
_cell.angle_beta   90.00
_cell.angle_gamma   90.00
#
_symmetry.space_group_name_H-M   'P 1'
#
loop_
_entity.id
_entity.type
_entity.pdbx_description
1 polymer ?
#
loop_
_entity_poly.entity_id
_entity_poly.type
_entity_poly.pdbx_seq_one_letter_code
_entity_poly.pdbx_strand_id
1 'polypeptide(L)'
;IAQRAGRKARQARITLSYQPITLAKLKRVQGQESPTLSVNVIVCQEKESTQKNPLCWILYTTEPVNTAEDAQKLVRYYELRWRVEEFHKTWKTDGTEVEDLRLQHSDNILRIAIIKAFIAVRLLQLQNMAQRSELGKEVRCTACVKEMTWKLLWAKVEKDVLPDKVPSLHWLYYSLAKLGGWYDSKRNGRVGVKALWKGWLKLAEMVESAELLISIQQTEKL
;
A
#
# COMPACT_ATOMS: atom_id res chain seq x y z
N ILE A 1 -8.46 15.31 8.42
CA ILE A 1 -9.38 15.92 7.42
C ILE A 1 -10.44 14.89 7.10
N ALA A 2 -11.66 15.06 7.62
CA ALA A 2 -12.76 14.15 7.30
C ALA A 2 -12.99 14.17 5.78
N GLN A 3 -12.86 13.03 5.11
CA GLN A 3 -13.32 12.89 3.73
C GLN A 3 -14.84 13.11 3.74
N ARG A 4 -15.29 14.33 3.46
CA ARG A 4 -16.71 14.59 3.21
C ARG A 4 -17.12 13.75 2.01
N ALA A 5 -17.96 12.76 2.25
CA ALA A 5 -18.63 12.01 1.20
C ALA A 5 -19.33 13.00 0.24
N GLY A 6 -19.27 12.72 -1.08
CA GLY A 6 -19.96 13.54 -2.09
C GLY A 6 -19.07 14.46 -2.94
N ARG A 7 -17.75 14.48 -2.76
CA ARG A 7 -16.86 15.23 -3.68
C ARG A 7 -16.78 14.52 -5.03
N LYS A 8 -17.38 15.11 -6.07
CA LYS A 8 -17.33 14.56 -7.44
C LYS A 8 -15.89 14.56 -7.97
N ALA A 9 -15.56 13.52 -8.73
CA ALA A 9 -14.31 13.47 -9.48
C ALA A 9 -14.27 14.64 -10.48
N ARG A 10 -13.10 15.23 -10.66
CA ARG A 10 -12.86 16.33 -11.61
C ARG A 10 -11.42 16.32 -12.09
N GLN A 11 -11.19 16.92 -13.24
CA GLN A 11 -9.84 17.24 -13.70
C GLN A 11 -9.46 18.65 -13.22
N ALA A 12 -8.20 18.84 -12.85
CA ALA A 12 -7.64 20.11 -12.43
C ALA A 12 -6.42 20.43 -13.31
N ARG A 13 -6.35 21.65 -13.84
CA ARG A 13 -5.18 22.13 -14.58
C ARG A 13 -4.24 22.79 -13.59
N ILE A 14 -2.99 22.38 -13.56
CA ILE A 14 -1.98 22.85 -12.60
C ILE A 14 -0.92 23.63 -13.35
N THR A 15 -0.62 24.84 -12.87
CA THR A 15 0.58 25.60 -13.25
C THR A 15 1.74 25.16 -12.37
N LEU A 16 2.86 24.80 -12.99
CA LEU A 16 4.09 24.42 -12.32
C LEU A 16 5.12 25.54 -12.44
N SER A 17 5.67 25.99 -11.32
CA SER A 17 6.74 26.98 -11.26
C SER A 17 7.85 26.46 -10.36
N TYR A 18 9.10 26.77 -10.69
CA TYR A 18 10.25 26.35 -9.90
C TYR A 18 11.33 27.42 -9.90
N GLN A 19 12.03 27.59 -8.78
CA GLN A 19 13.10 28.58 -8.66
C GLN A 19 14.07 28.21 -7.52
N PRO A 20 15.38 28.46 -7.67
CA PRO A 20 16.30 28.46 -6.53
C PRO A 20 16.00 29.66 -5.62
N ILE A 21 15.95 29.41 -4.33
CA ILE A 21 15.76 30.44 -3.30
C ILE A 21 16.83 30.30 -2.22
N THR A 22 17.03 31.41 -1.50
CA THR A 22 17.90 31.44 -0.33
C THR A 22 17.06 31.85 0.87
N LEU A 23 16.96 30.95 1.86
CA LEU A 23 16.24 31.19 3.10
C LEU A 23 17.22 31.72 4.15
N ALA A 24 16.84 32.80 4.82
CA ALA A 24 17.60 33.31 5.95
C ALA A 24 17.43 32.38 7.17
N LYS A 25 18.51 32.21 7.93
CA LYS A 25 18.47 31.47 9.20
C LYS A 25 17.49 32.13 10.16
N LEU A 26 16.64 31.31 10.80
CA LEU A 26 15.76 31.77 11.87
C LEU A 26 16.60 32.12 13.10
N LYS A 27 16.34 33.29 13.71
CA LYS A 27 17.08 33.82 14.89
C LYS A 27 17.17 32.85 16.08
N ARG A 28 16.29 31.85 16.15
CA ARG A 28 16.20 30.84 17.22
C ARG A 28 17.18 29.66 17.11
N VAL A 29 17.84 29.49 15.96
CA VAL A 29 18.77 28.36 15.73
C VAL A 29 20.18 28.76 16.17
N GLN A 30 20.64 28.19 17.29
CA GLN A 30 22.00 28.40 17.81
C GLN A 30 22.98 27.42 17.12
N GLY A 31 24.17 27.91 16.73
CA GLY A 31 25.22 27.10 16.09
C GLY A 31 25.98 27.83 14.98
N GLN A 32 27.18 27.36 14.65
CA GLN A 32 28.12 27.97 13.66
C GLN A 32 27.76 27.72 12.19
N GLU A 33 26.65 27.08 11.88
CA GLU A 33 26.24 26.85 10.49
C GLU A 33 25.91 28.16 9.75
N SER A 34 26.11 28.11 8.41
CA SER A 34 25.91 29.19 7.45
C SER A 34 24.66 30.03 7.75
N PRO A 35 24.72 31.38 7.62
CA PRO A 35 23.59 32.27 7.92
C PRO A 35 22.41 32.10 6.95
N THR A 36 22.60 31.35 5.86
CA THR A 36 21.60 31.13 4.81
C THR A 36 21.54 29.66 4.40
N LEU A 37 20.34 29.23 3.98
CA LEU A 37 20.07 27.90 3.44
C LEU A 37 19.59 28.04 2.00
N SER A 38 20.36 27.51 1.05
CA SER A 38 19.97 27.46 -0.36
C SER A 38 19.13 26.21 -0.62
N VAL A 39 17.93 26.40 -1.17
CA VAL A 39 17.01 25.32 -1.56
C VAL A 39 16.28 25.69 -2.84
N ASN A 40 15.76 24.70 -3.54
CA ASN A 40 14.83 24.93 -4.63
C ASN A 40 13.39 24.93 -4.10
N VAL A 41 12.56 25.81 -4.62
CA VAL A 41 11.11 25.81 -4.39
C VAL A 41 10.39 25.40 -5.67
N ILE A 42 9.37 24.55 -5.53
CA ILE A 42 8.45 24.17 -6.58
C ILE A 42 7.04 24.54 -6.12
N VAL A 43 6.32 25.29 -6.93
CA VAL A 43 4.93 25.70 -6.69
C VAL A 43 4.04 25.04 -7.73
N CYS A 44 3.05 24.29 -7.25
CA CYS A 44 1.99 23.70 -8.06
C CYS A 44 0.67 24.37 -7.69
N GLN A 45 0.13 25.20 -8.57
CA GLN A 45 -1.10 25.94 -8.29
C GLN A 45 -2.18 25.61 -9.32
N GLU A 46 -3.39 25.35 -8.86
CA GLU A 46 -4.53 25.13 -9.73
C GLU A 46 -4.90 26.41 -10.49
N LYS A 47 -4.89 26.31 -11.82
CA LYS A 47 -5.25 27.41 -12.71
C LYS A 47 -6.77 27.55 -12.77
N GLU A 48 -7.26 28.79 -12.63
CA GLU A 48 -8.66 29.17 -12.85
C GLU A 48 -9.68 28.31 -12.08
N SER A 49 -9.41 28.02 -10.80
CA SER A 49 -10.29 27.16 -10.00
C SER A 49 -11.55 27.88 -9.53
N THR A 50 -12.70 27.22 -9.71
CA THR A 50 -13.98 27.61 -9.10
C THR A 50 -14.19 27.02 -7.70
N GLN A 51 -13.19 26.28 -7.19
CA GLN A 51 -13.27 25.66 -5.87
C GLN A 51 -12.98 26.68 -4.78
N LYS A 52 -13.70 26.57 -3.65
CA LYS A 52 -13.44 27.37 -2.45
C LYS A 52 -11.97 27.29 -2.00
N ASN A 53 -11.39 26.10 -2.11
CA ASN A 53 -9.98 25.84 -1.79
C ASN A 53 -9.31 25.21 -3.02
N PRO A 54 -8.67 25.99 -3.90
CA PRO A 54 -7.90 25.47 -5.03
C PRO A 54 -6.73 24.61 -4.55
N LEU A 55 -6.29 23.66 -5.39
CA LEU A 55 -5.07 22.90 -5.11
C LEU A 55 -3.86 23.84 -5.16
N CYS A 56 -3.06 23.83 -4.10
CA CYS A 56 -1.82 24.58 -4.02
C CYS A 56 -0.80 23.77 -3.22
N TRP A 57 0.31 23.39 -3.85
CA TRP A 57 1.48 22.82 -3.18
C TRP A 57 2.66 23.77 -3.32
N ILE A 58 3.37 23.97 -2.21
CA ILE A 58 4.66 24.65 -2.17
C ILE A 58 5.63 23.63 -1.59
N LEU A 59 6.56 23.18 -2.41
CA LEU A 59 7.51 22.11 -2.09
C LEU A 59 8.91 22.70 -2.03
N TYR A 60 9.64 22.41 -0.95
CA TYR A 60 11.05 22.75 -0.83
C TYR A 60 11.88 21.50 -1.02
N THR A 61 12.99 21.60 -1.75
CA THR A 61 13.85 20.46 -2.07
C THR A 61 15.31 20.87 -2.18
N THR A 62 16.20 19.97 -1.79
CA THR A 62 17.65 20.07 -2.01
C THR A 62 18.06 19.48 -3.37
N GLU A 63 17.17 18.74 -4.02
CA GLU A 63 17.41 18.17 -5.35
C GLU A 63 17.54 19.29 -6.40
N PRO A 64 18.42 19.13 -7.41
CA PRO A 64 18.56 20.10 -8.49
C PRO A 64 17.28 20.19 -9.32
N VAL A 65 16.93 21.41 -9.74
CA VAL A 65 15.77 21.68 -10.61
C VAL A 65 16.20 22.64 -11.70
N ASN A 66 16.60 22.08 -12.85
CA ASN A 66 17.09 22.89 -13.98
C ASN A 66 16.04 23.02 -15.08
N THR A 67 15.12 22.06 -15.16
CA THR A 67 14.09 21.99 -16.20
C THR A 67 12.68 21.78 -15.63
N ALA A 68 11.68 21.93 -16.49
CA ALA A 68 10.30 21.63 -16.12
C ALA A 68 10.11 20.13 -15.84
N GLU A 69 10.83 19.27 -16.56
CA GLU A 69 10.82 17.82 -16.39
C GLU A 69 11.38 17.41 -15.02
N ASP A 70 12.46 18.05 -14.56
CA ASP A 70 13.00 17.85 -13.20
C ASP A 70 11.94 18.19 -12.14
N ALA A 71 11.30 19.34 -12.29
CA ALA A 71 10.24 19.77 -11.38
C ALA A 71 9.05 18.79 -11.37
N GLN A 72 8.62 18.31 -12.55
CA GLN A 72 7.54 17.32 -12.66
C GLN A 72 7.91 16.00 -11.97
N LYS A 73 9.15 15.54 -12.11
CA LYS A 73 9.65 14.32 -11.46
C LYS A 73 9.64 14.45 -9.93
N LEU A 74 10.03 15.59 -9.39
CA LEU A 74 10.01 15.84 -7.94
C LEU A 74 8.58 15.96 -7.40
N VAL A 75 7.67 16.60 -8.16
CA VAL A 75 6.23 16.59 -7.84
C VAL A 75 5.71 15.16 -7.81
N ARG A 76 6.08 14.33 -8.78
CA ARG A 76 5.72 12.91 -8.80
C ARG A 76 6.22 12.17 -7.56
N TYR A 77 7.41 12.47 -7.06
CA TYR A 77 7.88 11.89 -5.79
C TYR A 77 7.01 12.32 -4.60
N TYR A 78 6.62 13.60 -4.55
CA TYR A 78 5.74 14.09 -3.50
C TYR A 78 4.32 13.50 -3.58
N GLU A 79 3.79 13.23 -4.78
CA GLU A 79 2.53 12.49 -4.95
C GLU A 79 2.58 11.10 -4.29
N LEU A 80 3.74 10.44 -4.33
CA LEU A 80 3.95 9.13 -3.71
C LEU A 80 4.09 9.20 -2.19
N ARG A 81 4.18 10.39 -1.58
CA ARG A 81 4.22 10.57 -0.12
C ARG A 81 3.01 9.92 0.55
N TRP A 82 1.85 9.94 -0.10
CA TRP A 82 0.61 9.37 0.46
C TRP A 82 0.69 7.85 0.73
N ARG A 83 1.66 7.13 0.15
CA ARG A 83 1.88 5.70 0.40
C ARG A 83 2.14 5.40 1.88
N VAL A 84 2.69 6.34 2.65
CA VAL A 84 2.85 6.16 4.10
C VAL A 84 1.51 6.15 4.83
N GLU A 85 0.52 6.90 4.34
CA GLU A 85 -0.84 6.88 4.90
C GLU A 85 -1.56 5.58 4.54
N GLU A 86 -1.32 5.04 3.34
CA GLU A 86 -1.80 3.71 2.98
C GLU A 86 -1.19 2.62 3.89
N PHE A 87 0.09 2.77 4.26
CA PHE A 87 0.74 1.93 5.25
C PHE A 87 0.09 2.07 6.63
N HIS A 88 -0.08 3.28 7.15
CA HIS A 88 -0.74 3.49 8.44
C HIS A 88 -2.16 2.90 8.47
N LYS A 89 -2.92 3.09 7.39
CA LYS A 89 -4.27 2.53 7.26
C LYS A 89 -4.27 1.00 7.26
N THR A 90 -3.34 0.40 6.51
CA THR A 90 -3.16 -1.06 6.44
C THR A 90 -2.70 -1.64 7.77
N TRP A 91 -1.82 -0.95 8.49
CA TRP A 91 -1.31 -1.40 9.77
C TRP A 91 -2.35 -1.28 10.89
N LYS A 92 -3.17 -0.22 10.85
CA LYS A 92 -4.23 0.07 11.82
C LYS A 92 -5.56 -0.52 11.37
N THR A 93 -6.46 0.31 10.85
CA THR A 93 -7.90 0.04 10.81
C THR A 93 -8.37 -0.90 9.71
N ASP A 94 -7.64 -0.99 8.59
CA ASP A 94 -8.12 -1.69 7.39
C ASP A 94 -7.38 -3.00 7.12
N GLY A 95 -6.32 -3.32 7.88
CA GLY A 95 -5.54 -4.54 7.68
C GLY A 95 -5.25 -5.20 9.01
N THR A 96 -4.02 -5.04 9.51
CA THR A 96 -3.53 -5.86 10.62
C THR A 96 -4.15 -5.55 11.98
N GLU A 97 -5.00 -4.52 12.12
CA GLU A 97 -5.75 -4.23 13.36
C GLU A 97 -4.82 -4.13 14.58
N VAL A 98 -3.72 -3.37 14.45
CA VAL A 98 -2.72 -3.25 15.53
C VAL A 98 -3.26 -2.53 16.77
N GLU A 99 -4.21 -1.61 16.59
CA GLU A 99 -4.84 -0.85 17.69
C GLU A 99 -5.89 -1.69 18.45
N ASP A 100 -6.28 -2.85 17.91
CA ASP A 100 -7.21 -3.79 18.55
C ASP A 100 -6.51 -4.84 19.41
N LEU A 101 -5.18 -4.78 19.54
CA LEU A 101 -4.44 -5.64 20.46
C LEU A 101 -4.87 -5.40 21.91
N ARG A 102 -5.04 -6.49 22.68
CA ARG A 102 -5.45 -6.49 24.09
C ARG A 102 -4.46 -7.27 24.98
N LEU A 103 -3.17 -7.12 24.73
CA LEU A 103 -2.12 -7.74 25.53
C LEU A 103 -1.91 -6.96 26.83
N GLN A 104 -1.57 -7.66 27.90
CA GLN A 104 -1.48 -7.08 29.24
C GLN A 104 -0.22 -6.22 29.48
N HIS A 105 0.84 -6.42 28.69
CA HIS A 105 2.12 -5.73 28.86
C HIS A 105 2.53 -4.93 27.62
N SER A 106 3.06 -3.72 27.83
CA SER A 106 3.53 -2.82 26.77
C SER A 106 4.55 -3.48 25.83
N ASP A 107 5.46 -4.26 26.39
CA ASP A 107 6.53 -4.92 25.61
C ASP A 107 5.97 -5.97 24.67
N ASN A 108 4.92 -6.68 25.08
CA ASN A 108 4.22 -7.65 24.25
C ASN A 108 3.47 -6.93 23.12
N ILE A 109 2.85 -5.78 23.41
CA ILE A 109 2.21 -4.94 22.38
C ILE A 109 3.25 -4.49 21.36
N LEU A 110 4.41 -3.99 21.80
CA LEU A 110 5.47 -3.51 20.93
C LEU A 110 5.97 -4.63 20.00
N ARG A 111 6.24 -5.83 20.54
CA ARG A 111 6.68 -6.99 19.75
C ARG A 111 5.68 -7.36 18.65
N ILE A 112 4.40 -7.47 18.98
CA ILE A 112 3.37 -7.83 17.99
C ILE A 112 3.12 -6.67 17.02
N ALA A 113 3.20 -5.42 17.47
CA ALA A 113 3.05 -4.25 16.61
C ALA A 113 4.09 -4.20 15.50
N ILE A 114 5.35 -4.55 15.82
CA ILE A 114 6.44 -4.66 14.83
C ILE A 114 6.14 -5.76 13.81
N ILE A 115 5.73 -6.96 14.26
CA ILE A 115 5.37 -8.07 13.36
C ILE A 115 4.24 -7.63 12.41
N LYS A 116 3.19 -7.01 12.97
CA LYS A 116 2.06 -6.49 12.19
C LYS A 116 2.47 -5.40 11.20
N ALA A 117 3.46 -4.56 11.52
CA ALA A 117 3.99 -3.57 10.59
C ALA A 117 4.62 -4.22 9.35
N PHE A 118 5.41 -5.29 9.53
CA PHE A 118 5.98 -6.02 8.40
C PHE A 118 4.90 -6.71 7.56
N ILE A 119 3.87 -7.28 8.19
CA ILE A 119 2.72 -7.86 7.49
C ILE A 119 2.01 -6.79 6.66
N ALA A 120 1.79 -5.59 7.22
CA ALA A 120 1.18 -4.47 6.51
C ALA A 120 2.00 -4.06 5.27
N VAL A 121 3.33 -4.00 5.38
CA VAL A 121 4.22 -3.75 4.23
C VAL A 121 4.08 -4.85 3.17
N ARG A 122 4.00 -6.13 3.56
CA ARG A 122 3.83 -7.25 2.63
C ARG A 122 2.49 -7.20 1.89
N LEU A 123 1.40 -6.84 2.57
CA LEU A 123 0.10 -6.64 1.93
C LEU A 123 0.15 -5.54 0.87
N LEU A 124 0.80 -4.42 1.18
CA LEU A 124 1.00 -3.33 0.22
C LEU A 124 1.90 -3.73 -0.95
N GLN A 125 2.97 -4.51 -0.71
CA GLN A 125 3.82 -5.02 -1.78
C GLN A 125 3.03 -5.93 -2.73
N LEU A 126 2.26 -6.89 -2.19
CA LEU A 126 1.38 -7.77 -2.96
C LEU A 126 0.41 -6.96 -3.82
N GLN A 127 -0.26 -5.97 -3.22
CA GLN A 127 -1.16 -5.07 -3.94
C GLN A 127 -0.45 -4.32 -5.07
N ASN A 128 0.69 -3.70 -4.80
CA ASN A 128 1.45 -2.94 -5.79
C ASN A 128 1.94 -3.82 -6.95
N MET A 129 2.37 -5.05 -6.66
CA MET A 129 2.84 -5.98 -7.69
C MET A 129 1.69 -6.52 -8.54
N ALA A 130 0.57 -6.90 -7.92
CA ALA A 130 -0.59 -7.42 -8.63
C ALA A 130 -1.30 -6.36 -9.50
N GLN A 131 -1.33 -5.11 -9.04
CA GLN A 131 -1.93 -4.00 -9.81
C GLN A 131 -1.05 -3.50 -10.96
N ARG A 132 0.25 -3.80 -10.96
CA ARG A 132 1.10 -3.65 -12.15
C ARG A 132 0.76 -4.79 -13.12
N SER A 133 -0.28 -4.57 -13.92
CA SER A 133 -0.98 -5.62 -14.68
C SER A 133 -0.07 -6.53 -15.49
N GLU A 134 1.03 -6.02 -16.03
CA GLU A 134 1.97 -6.83 -16.81
C GLU A 134 2.83 -7.73 -15.93
N LEU A 135 3.58 -7.12 -15.00
CA LEU A 135 4.46 -7.84 -14.08
C LEU A 135 3.70 -8.85 -13.21
N GLY A 136 2.51 -8.48 -12.72
CA GLY A 136 1.69 -9.36 -11.88
C GLY A 136 1.17 -10.59 -12.62
N LYS A 137 0.98 -10.52 -13.95
CA LYS A 137 0.55 -11.65 -14.77
C LYS A 137 1.71 -12.60 -15.11
N GLU A 138 2.92 -12.08 -15.25
CA GLU A 138 4.12 -12.86 -15.56
C GLU A 138 4.67 -13.61 -14.34
N VAL A 139 4.62 -12.99 -13.15
CA VAL A 139 5.16 -13.58 -11.93
C VAL A 139 4.24 -14.69 -11.42
N ARG A 140 4.80 -15.87 -11.16
CA ARG A 140 4.08 -17.00 -10.55
C ARG A 140 3.74 -16.71 -9.09
N CYS A 141 2.57 -17.15 -8.62
CA CYS A 141 2.15 -16.96 -7.23
C CYS A 141 3.07 -17.64 -6.20
N THR A 142 3.85 -18.64 -6.63
CA THR A 142 4.86 -19.32 -5.79
C THR A 142 6.00 -18.43 -5.34
N ALA A 143 6.16 -17.24 -5.93
CA ALA A 143 7.07 -16.21 -5.40
C ALA A 143 6.61 -15.66 -4.03
N CYS A 144 5.34 -15.85 -3.66
CA CYS A 144 4.77 -15.33 -2.41
C CYS A 144 4.20 -16.43 -1.50
N VAL A 145 3.71 -17.54 -2.05
CA VAL A 145 3.04 -18.60 -1.27
C VAL A 145 3.55 -19.99 -1.64
N LYS A 146 3.43 -20.95 -0.72
CA LYS A 146 3.78 -22.35 -0.99
C LYS A 146 2.78 -23.01 -1.95
N GLU A 147 3.15 -24.16 -2.50
CA GLU A 147 2.33 -24.89 -3.45
C GLU A 147 0.97 -25.32 -2.86
N MET A 148 0.97 -25.87 -1.65
CA MET A 148 -0.25 -26.23 -0.93
C MET A 148 -1.19 -25.03 -0.77
N THR A 149 -0.64 -23.86 -0.43
CA THR A 149 -1.41 -22.65 -0.16
C THR A 149 -2.22 -22.20 -1.37
N TRP A 150 -1.60 -22.12 -2.57
CA TRP A 150 -2.33 -21.69 -3.75
C TRP A 150 -3.31 -22.77 -4.24
N LYS A 151 -2.99 -24.06 -4.08
CA LYS A 151 -3.91 -25.16 -4.43
C LYS A 151 -5.17 -25.16 -3.58
N LEU A 152 -5.03 -24.94 -2.26
CA LEU A 152 -6.17 -24.79 -1.36
C LEU A 152 -7.04 -23.58 -1.73
N LEU A 153 -6.40 -22.45 -2.07
CA LEU A 153 -7.12 -21.27 -2.54
C LEU A 153 -7.88 -21.56 -3.84
N TRP A 154 -7.26 -22.25 -4.80
CA TRP A 154 -7.87 -22.64 -6.06
C TRP A 154 -9.11 -23.51 -5.85
N ALA A 155 -8.95 -24.61 -5.09
CA ALA A 155 -10.04 -25.52 -4.77
C ALA A 155 -11.22 -24.80 -4.10
N LYS A 156 -10.93 -23.78 -3.27
CA LYS A 156 -11.97 -23.03 -2.56
C LYS A 156 -12.69 -21.99 -3.43
N VAL A 157 -11.93 -21.25 -4.24
CA VAL A 157 -12.42 -20.06 -4.96
C VAL A 157 -12.92 -20.43 -6.35
N GLU A 158 -12.14 -21.20 -7.11
CA GLU A 158 -12.49 -21.59 -8.49
C GLU A 158 -13.41 -22.82 -8.49
N LYS A 159 -13.28 -23.71 -7.49
CA LYS A 159 -14.05 -24.96 -7.37
C LYS A 159 -13.96 -25.85 -8.62
N ASP A 160 -12.78 -25.86 -9.22
CA ASP A 160 -12.47 -26.59 -10.45
C ASP A 160 -11.22 -27.44 -10.26
N VAL A 161 -10.91 -28.29 -11.24
CA VAL A 161 -9.68 -29.09 -11.31
C VAL A 161 -8.47 -28.16 -11.22
N LEU A 162 -7.42 -28.64 -10.56
CA LEU A 162 -6.18 -27.88 -10.45
C LEU A 162 -5.55 -27.69 -11.84
N PRO A 163 -5.04 -26.48 -12.14
CA PRO A 163 -4.40 -26.20 -13.42
C PRO A 163 -3.04 -26.88 -13.49
N ASP A 164 -2.64 -27.29 -14.70
CA ASP A 164 -1.30 -27.87 -14.95
C ASP A 164 -0.17 -26.86 -14.69
N LYS A 165 -0.46 -25.55 -14.85
CA LYS A 165 0.50 -24.46 -14.66
C LYS A 165 0.17 -23.69 -13.39
N VAL A 166 1.23 -23.36 -12.63
CA VAL A 166 1.14 -22.51 -11.45
C VAL A 166 0.51 -21.15 -11.83
N PRO A 167 -0.56 -20.73 -11.14
CA PRO A 167 -1.22 -19.45 -11.40
C PRO A 167 -0.31 -18.23 -11.15
N SER A 168 -0.69 -17.09 -11.72
CA SER A 168 0.04 -15.83 -11.56
C SER A 168 -0.21 -15.15 -10.21
N LEU A 169 0.65 -14.19 -9.87
CA LEU A 169 0.51 -13.33 -8.69
C LEU A 169 -0.76 -12.47 -8.79
N HIS A 170 -1.10 -12.03 -10.00
CA HIS A 170 -2.36 -11.35 -10.30
C HIS A 170 -3.55 -12.22 -9.90
N TRP A 171 -3.58 -13.49 -10.32
CA TRP A 171 -4.63 -14.42 -9.88
C TRP A 171 -4.67 -14.55 -8.35
N LEU A 172 -3.52 -14.77 -7.70
CA LEU A 172 -3.45 -14.93 -6.24
C LEU A 172 -4.11 -13.75 -5.52
N TYR A 173 -3.76 -12.53 -5.92
CA TYR A 173 -4.28 -11.30 -5.30
C TYR A 173 -5.81 -11.17 -5.44
N TYR A 174 -6.37 -11.39 -6.63
CA TYR A 174 -7.82 -11.30 -6.81
C TYR A 174 -8.58 -12.47 -6.19
N SER A 175 -8.01 -13.68 -6.20
CA SER A 175 -8.63 -14.84 -5.56
C SER A 175 -8.63 -14.74 -4.03
N LEU A 176 -7.55 -14.21 -3.44
CA LEU A 176 -7.53 -13.82 -2.03
C LEU A 176 -8.59 -12.78 -1.72
N ALA A 177 -8.71 -11.73 -2.55
CA ALA A 177 -9.74 -10.71 -2.39
C ALA A 177 -11.15 -11.29 -2.42
N LYS A 178 -11.44 -12.18 -3.38
CA LYS A 178 -12.73 -12.90 -3.49
C LYS A 178 -13.01 -13.73 -2.24
N LEU A 179 -12.02 -14.46 -1.72
CA LEU A 179 -12.16 -15.22 -0.46
C LEU A 179 -12.50 -14.31 0.73
N GLY A 180 -11.95 -13.09 0.71
CA GLY A 180 -12.27 -12.01 1.64
C GLY A 180 -13.62 -11.33 1.44
N GLY A 181 -14.36 -11.66 0.37
CA GLY A 181 -15.68 -11.11 0.05
C GLY A 181 -15.66 -9.90 -0.88
N TRP A 182 -14.59 -9.69 -1.65
CA TRP A 182 -14.54 -8.66 -2.69
C TRP A 182 -15.17 -9.14 -4.00
N TYR A 183 -16.01 -8.31 -4.62
CA TYR A 183 -16.76 -8.62 -5.85
C TYR A 183 -16.78 -7.46 -6.86
N ASP A 184 -15.82 -6.53 -6.76
CA ASP A 184 -15.67 -5.35 -7.64
C ASP A 184 -16.94 -4.51 -7.85
N SER A 185 -17.66 -4.18 -6.77
CA SER A 185 -18.94 -3.44 -6.84
C SER A 185 -18.87 -2.12 -7.63
N LYS A 186 -17.71 -1.48 -7.67
CA LYS A 186 -17.47 -0.21 -8.38
C LYS A 186 -16.80 -0.38 -9.74
N ARG A 187 -16.55 -1.62 -10.18
CA ARG A 187 -15.92 -1.97 -11.48
C ARG A 187 -14.63 -1.20 -11.75
N ASN A 188 -13.81 -1.05 -10.72
CA ASN A 188 -12.56 -0.30 -10.82
C ASN A 188 -11.33 -1.19 -10.62
N GLY A 189 -11.52 -2.49 -10.38
CA GLY A 189 -10.45 -3.46 -10.13
C GLY A 189 -9.66 -3.21 -8.85
N ARG A 190 -10.05 -2.23 -8.02
CA ARG A 190 -9.32 -1.88 -6.80
C ARG A 190 -9.84 -2.69 -5.63
N VAL A 191 -9.02 -3.63 -5.18
CA VAL A 191 -9.27 -4.38 -3.94
C VAL A 191 -8.92 -3.50 -2.75
N GLY A 192 -9.86 -3.40 -1.81
CA GLY A 192 -9.60 -2.79 -0.50
C GLY A 192 -8.78 -3.72 0.39
N VAL A 193 -7.83 -3.15 1.13
CA VAL A 193 -6.92 -3.88 2.04
C VAL A 193 -7.67 -4.81 3.00
N LYS A 194 -8.83 -4.38 3.50
CA LYS A 194 -9.67 -5.17 4.42
C LYS A 194 -10.13 -6.49 3.82
N ALA A 195 -10.53 -6.50 2.55
CA ALA A 195 -10.91 -7.73 1.88
C ALA A 195 -9.70 -8.63 1.66
N LEU A 196 -8.56 -8.05 1.27
CA LEU A 196 -7.32 -8.81 1.09
C LEU A 196 -6.85 -9.47 2.39
N TRP A 197 -6.83 -8.72 3.49
CA TRP A 197 -6.45 -9.23 4.81
C TRP A 197 -7.39 -10.32 5.32
N LYS A 198 -8.71 -10.10 5.21
CA LYS A 198 -9.71 -11.11 5.57
C LYS A 198 -9.57 -12.39 4.74
N GLY A 199 -9.26 -12.25 3.45
CA GLY A 199 -8.96 -13.39 2.58
C GLY A 199 -7.71 -14.14 3.02
N TRP A 200 -6.64 -13.41 3.36
CA TRP A 200 -5.40 -14.00 3.86
C TRP A 200 -5.60 -14.79 5.15
N LEU A 201 -6.30 -14.23 6.15
CA LEU A 201 -6.58 -14.92 7.41
C LEU A 201 -7.34 -16.24 7.19
N LYS A 202 -8.41 -16.20 6.39
CA LYS A 202 -9.16 -17.42 6.03
C LYS A 202 -8.30 -18.46 5.33
N LEU A 203 -7.42 -18.03 4.42
CA LEU A 203 -6.53 -18.97 3.73
C LEU A 203 -5.49 -19.56 4.70
N ALA A 204 -4.97 -18.77 5.63
CA ALA A 204 -4.02 -19.24 6.63
C ALA A 204 -4.65 -20.31 7.53
N GLU A 205 -5.87 -20.10 8.02
CA GLU A 205 -6.64 -21.10 8.79
C GLU A 205 -6.84 -22.41 8.00
N MET A 206 -7.12 -22.30 6.70
CA MET A 206 -7.27 -23.48 5.82
C MET A 206 -5.96 -24.24 5.63
N VAL A 207 -4.84 -23.52 5.50
CA VAL A 207 -3.50 -24.13 5.38
C VAL A 207 -3.15 -24.87 6.67
N GLU A 208 -3.34 -24.23 7.82
CA GLU A 208 -3.09 -24.85 9.13
C GLU A 208 -3.94 -26.12 9.31
N SER A 209 -5.23 -26.05 8.98
CA SER A 209 -6.13 -27.21 9.04
C SER A 209 -5.66 -28.36 8.15
N ALA A 210 -5.17 -28.07 6.94
CA ALA A 210 -4.64 -29.08 6.02
C ALA A 210 -3.33 -29.70 6.53
N GLU A 211 -2.43 -28.88 7.08
CA GLU A 211 -1.17 -29.35 7.67
C GLU A 211 -1.42 -30.28 8.87
N LEU A 212 -2.39 -29.93 9.73
CA LEU A 212 -2.83 -30.79 10.83
C LEU A 212 -3.40 -32.13 10.36
N LEU A 213 -4.26 -32.11 9.34
CA LEU A 213 -4.83 -33.34 8.76
C LEU A 213 -3.73 -34.27 8.21
N ILE A 214 -2.76 -33.70 7.51
CA ILE A 214 -1.61 -34.46 6.98
C ILE A 214 -0.83 -35.11 8.13
N SER A 215 -0.59 -34.36 9.22
CA SER A 215 0.12 -34.88 10.40
C SER A 215 -0.62 -36.04 11.07
N ILE A 216 -1.97 -35.97 11.17
CA ILE A 216 -2.79 -37.04 11.74
C ILE A 216 -2.67 -38.29 10.86
N GLN A 217 -2.85 -38.16 9.55
CA GLN A 217 -2.78 -39.28 8.60
C GLN A 217 -1.40 -39.95 8.55
N GLN A 218 -0.33 -39.20 8.82
CA GLN A 218 1.02 -39.77 8.94
C GLN A 218 1.19 -40.58 10.22
N THR A 219 0.58 -40.13 11.31
CA THR A 219 0.62 -40.81 12.61
C THR A 219 -0.20 -42.09 12.60
N GLU A 220 -1.35 -42.10 11.91
CA GLU A 220 -2.21 -43.30 11.77
C GLU A 220 -1.63 -44.39 10.85
N LYS A 221 -0.61 -44.06 10.05
CA LYS A 221 0.08 -45.00 9.16
C LYS A 221 1.32 -45.66 9.80
N LEU A 222 1.68 -45.26 11.02
CA LEU A 222 2.76 -45.83 11.84
C LEU A 222 2.17 -46.86 12.83
#